data_AF-A0A2T0PWK2-F1
#
_entry.id   AF-A0A2T0PWK2-F1
#
_cell.length_a   1.000
_cell.length_b   1.000
_cell.length_c   1.000
_cell.angle_alpha   90.00
_cell.angle_beta   90.00
_cell.angle_gamma   90.00
#
_symmetry.space_group_name_H-M   'P 1'
#
loop_
_entity.id
_entity.type
_entity.pdbx_description
1 polymer ?
#
loop_
_entity_poly.entity_id
_entity_poly.type
_entity_poly.pdbx_seq_one_letter_code
_entity_poly.pdbx_strand_id
1 'polypeptide(L)'
;MLKDLESSVGALLAGRIDADAELSATVINVLRDPKVSDKLERATPFTGLVANGRPVANYAAIAFRPEDVQLRDVYNSGPTKRRVDGTVKHVFAKYGFSEAEVAPEDVTAKQICGASYR
;
A
#
# COMPACT_ATOMS: atom_id res chain seq x y z
N MET A 1 -11.70 -14.36 4.42
CA MET A 1 -10.84 -13.32 4.99
C MET A 1 -10.82 -13.55 6.49
N LEU A 2 -9.63 -13.76 7.07
CA LEU A 2 -9.50 -13.91 8.53
C LEU A 2 -9.82 -12.56 9.19
N LYS A 3 -10.21 -12.60 10.46
CA LYS A 3 -10.84 -11.45 11.13
C LYS A 3 -9.85 -10.32 11.44
N ASP A 4 -8.59 -10.67 11.65
CA ASP A 4 -7.51 -9.77 12.03
C ASP A 4 -6.16 -10.32 11.56
N LEU A 5 -5.15 -9.46 11.64
CA LEU A 5 -3.77 -9.73 11.20
C LEU A 5 -3.13 -10.87 12.00
N GLU A 6 -3.38 -10.91 13.31
CA GLU A 6 -2.82 -11.93 14.19
C GLU A 6 -3.32 -13.32 13.80
N SER A 7 -4.61 -13.42 13.43
CA SER A 7 -5.21 -14.65 12.93
C SER A 7 -4.63 -15.06 11.58
N SER A 8 -4.37 -14.12 10.67
CA SER A 8 -3.83 -14.42 9.33
C SER A 8 -2.37 -14.87 9.38
N VAL A 9 -1.53 -14.16 10.14
CA VAL A 9 -0.14 -14.54 10.40
C VAL A 9 -0.07 -15.88 11.14
N GLY A 10 -0.95 -16.11 12.12
CA GLY A 10 -1.04 -17.38 12.83
C GLY A 10 -1.43 -18.55 11.92
N ALA A 11 -2.34 -18.32 10.96
CA ALA A 11 -2.72 -19.34 9.97
C ALA A 11 -1.58 -19.68 9.01
N LEU A 12 -0.78 -18.68 8.58
CA LEU A 12 0.45 -18.91 7.80
C LEU A 12 1.46 -19.75 8.58
N LEU A 13 1.78 -19.35 9.81
CA LEU A 13 2.75 -20.06 10.66
C LEU A 13 2.33 -21.50 10.97
N ALA A 14 1.03 -21.76 11.03
CA ALA A 14 0.47 -23.09 11.25
C ALA A 14 0.32 -23.93 9.96
N GLY A 15 0.68 -23.38 8.79
CA GLY A 15 0.55 -24.06 7.50
C GLY A 15 -0.90 -24.31 7.07
N ARG A 16 -1.85 -23.48 7.52
CA ARG A 16 -3.27 -23.58 7.14
C ARG A 16 -3.59 -22.82 5.86
N ILE A 17 -2.75 -21.86 5.51
CA ILE A 17 -2.77 -21.09 4.27
C ILE A 17 -1.34 -20.95 3.77
N ASP A 18 -1.17 -20.82 2.46
CA ASP A 18 0.15 -20.72 1.83
C ASP A 18 0.60 -19.26 1.62
N ALA A 19 -0.36 -18.33 1.58
CA ALA A 19 -0.10 -16.91 1.37
C ALA A 19 -1.16 -16.04 2.05
N ASP A 20 -0.74 -14.85 2.49
CA ASP A 20 -1.59 -13.80 3.02
C ASP A 20 -1.28 -12.47 2.33
N ALA A 21 -2.31 -11.73 1.95
CA ALA A 21 -2.18 -10.51 1.17
C ALA A 21 -2.52 -9.30 2.03
N GLU A 22 -1.48 -8.59 2.45
CA GLU A 22 -1.56 -7.46 3.38
C GLU A 22 -0.97 -6.18 2.78
N LEU A 23 -1.28 -5.02 3.39
CA LEU A 23 -0.61 -3.77 3.03
C LEU A 23 0.89 -3.89 3.29
N SER A 24 1.72 -3.31 2.41
CA SER A 24 3.19 -3.37 2.55
C SER A 24 3.66 -2.85 3.90
N ALA A 25 3.02 -1.81 4.45
CA ALA A 25 3.27 -1.29 5.79
C ALA A 25 3.14 -2.37 6.87
N THR A 26 2.07 -3.15 6.78
CA THR A 26 1.75 -4.25 7.70
C THR A 26 2.78 -5.35 7.59
N VAL A 27 3.08 -5.79 6.37
CA VAL A 27 4.08 -6.85 6.12
C VAL A 27 5.45 -6.43 6.65
N ILE A 28 5.90 -5.20 6.36
CA ILE A 28 7.17 -4.67 6.86
C ILE A 28 7.19 -4.68 8.39
N ASN A 29 6.11 -4.27 9.05
CA ASN A 29 6.05 -4.24 10.51
C ASN A 29 6.01 -5.65 11.14
N VAL A 30 5.23 -6.57 10.58
CA VAL A 30 5.14 -7.96 11.04
C VAL A 30 6.50 -8.64 10.95
N LEU A 31 7.21 -8.45 9.84
CA LEU A 31 8.54 -9.03 9.62
C LEU A 31 9.65 -8.35 10.42
N ARG A 32 9.35 -7.36 11.28
CA ARG A 32 10.33 -6.87 12.28
C ARG A 32 10.45 -7.79 13.49
N ASP A 33 9.46 -8.64 13.75
CA ASP A 33 9.56 -9.64 14.82
C ASP A 33 10.38 -10.84 14.32
N PRO A 34 11.54 -11.14 14.92
CA PRO A 34 12.36 -12.30 14.54
C PRO A 34 11.59 -13.62 14.58
N LYS A 35 10.62 -13.77 15.50
CA LYS A 35 9.80 -14.98 15.61
C LYS A 35 8.93 -15.23 14.39
N VAL A 36 8.66 -14.18 13.61
CA VAL A 36 7.92 -14.24 12.36
C VAL A 36 8.87 -14.25 11.16
N SER A 37 9.86 -13.35 11.11
CA SER A 37 10.75 -13.22 9.95
C SER A 37 11.65 -14.43 9.70
N ASP A 38 11.90 -15.25 10.72
CA ASP A 38 12.66 -16.50 10.56
C ASP A 38 11.86 -17.60 9.84
N LYS A 39 10.54 -17.40 9.65
CA LYS A 39 9.61 -18.43 9.16
C LYS A 39 8.77 -17.97 7.98
N LEU A 40 8.48 -16.67 7.91
CA LEU A 40 7.69 -16.05 6.86
C LEU A 40 8.56 -15.04 6.13
N GLU A 41 8.28 -14.89 4.85
CA GLU A 41 8.95 -13.92 4.01
C GLU A 41 7.94 -13.05 3.28
N ARG A 42 8.44 -11.92 2.79
CA ARG A 42 7.69 -11.09 1.88
C ARG A 42 7.89 -11.60 0.46
N ALA A 43 6.80 -11.86 -0.25
CA ALA A 43 6.84 -12.14 -1.69
C ALA A 43 7.44 -10.93 -2.45
N THR A 44 8.62 -11.12 -3.04
CA THR A 44 9.28 -10.11 -3.88
C THR A 44 9.82 -10.76 -5.17
N PRO A 45 9.43 -10.27 -6.37
CA PRO A 45 8.46 -9.20 -6.61
C PRO A 45 7.02 -9.65 -6.33
N PHE A 46 6.19 -8.73 -5.82
CA PHE A 46 4.74 -8.93 -5.75
C PHE A 46 4.08 -8.21 -6.93
N THR A 47 3.45 -8.98 -7.82
CA THR A 47 2.61 -8.44 -8.89
C THR A 47 1.16 -8.51 -8.41
N GLY A 48 0.60 -7.38 -7.99
CA GLY A 48 -0.79 -7.27 -7.53
C GLY A 48 -1.81 -7.52 -8.66
N LEU A 49 -3.01 -6.96 -8.55
CA LEU A 49 -3.99 -7.08 -9.63
C LEU A 49 -3.55 -6.24 -10.84
N VAL A 50 -3.23 -6.92 -11.94
CA VAL A 50 -2.80 -6.30 -13.20
C VAL A 50 -3.91 -6.42 -14.24
N ALA A 51 -4.27 -5.31 -14.89
CA ALA A 51 -5.15 -5.28 -16.05
C ALA A 51 -4.50 -4.44 -17.16
N ASN A 52 -4.58 -4.91 -18.41
CA ASN A 52 -3.93 -4.24 -19.56
C ASN A 52 -2.43 -3.94 -19.33
N GLY A 53 -1.73 -4.84 -18.65
CA GLY A 53 -0.29 -4.70 -18.36
C GLY A 53 0.06 -3.67 -17.28
N ARG A 54 -0.92 -3.11 -16.57
CA ARG A 54 -0.69 -2.14 -15.48
C ARG A 54 -1.32 -2.61 -14.17
N PRO A 55 -0.69 -2.38 -13.00
CA PRO A 55 -1.35 -2.55 -11.71
C PRO A 55 -2.57 -1.62 -11.60
N VAL A 56 -3.73 -2.15 -11.21
CA VAL A 56 -5.00 -1.40 -11.17
C VAL A 56 -5.66 -1.35 -9.79
N ALA A 57 -5.06 -1.94 -8.77
CA ALA A 57 -5.63 -1.99 -7.42
C ALA A 57 -4.59 -1.74 -6.32
N ASN A 58 -5.08 -1.56 -5.10
CA ASN A 58 -4.30 -1.46 -3.86
C ASN A 58 -3.41 -0.20 -3.74
N TYR A 59 -3.75 0.88 -4.43
CA TYR A 59 -3.17 2.20 -4.16
C TYR A 59 -3.80 2.81 -2.91
N ALA A 60 -2.98 3.08 -1.89
CA ALA A 60 -3.42 3.79 -0.70
C ALA A 60 -3.72 5.27 -1.03
N ALA A 61 -4.86 5.77 -0.56
CA ALA A 61 -5.28 7.15 -0.77
C ALA A 61 -6.04 7.67 0.46
N ILE A 62 -6.06 9.00 0.61
CA ILE A 62 -6.94 9.66 1.58
C ILE A 62 -8.28 9.92 0.90
N ALA A 63 -9.36 9.38 1.49
CA ALA A 63 -10.72 9.63 1.04
C ALA A 63 -11.32 10.83 1.79
N PHE A 64 -12.03 11.66 1.05
CA PHE A 64 -12.80 12.80 1.58
C PHE A 64 -14.28 12.56 1.33
N ARG A 65 -15.15 13.25 2.07
CA ARG A 65 -16.58 13.26 1.74
C ARG A 65 -16.77 13.88 0.35
N PRO A 66 -17.78 13.44 -0.44
CA PRO A 66 -17.98 13.94 -1.80
C PRO A 66 -18.12 15.46 -1.89
N GLU A 67 -18.67 16.12 -0.87
CA GLU A 67 -18.85 17.57 -0.80
C GLU A 67 -17.56 18.35 -0.46
N ASP A 68 -16.55 17.70 0.12
CA ASP A 68 -15.32 18.35 0.62
C ASP A 68 -14.24 18.49 -0.47
N VAL A 69 -14.64 18.82 -1.70
CA VAL A 69 -13.76 18.91 -2.87
C VAL A 69 -12.61 19.91 -2.66
N GLN A 70 -12.90 21.07 -2.08
CA GLN A 70 -11.86 22.08 -1.82
C GLN A 70 -10.82 21.59 -0.81
N LEU A 71 -11.25 20.86 0.23
CA LEU A 71 -10.33 20.29 1.21
C LEU A 71 -9.45 19.21 0.57
N ARG A 72 -10.03 18.34 -0.25
CA ARG A 72 -9.28 17.34 -1.03
C ARG A 72 -8.21 18.01 -1.89
N ASP A 73 -8.57 19.05 -2.63
CA ASP A 73 -7.66 19.70 -3.58
C ASP A 73 -6.53 20.46 -2.85
N VAL A 74 -6.85 21.16 -1.76
CA VAL A 74 -5.84 21.79 -0.89
C VAL A 74 -4.93 20.74 -0.27
N TYR A 75 -5.49 19.65 0.26
CA TYR A 75 -4.71 18.54 0.81
C TYR A 75 -3.75 18.00 -0.24
N ASN A 76 -4.22 17.65 -1.44
CA ASN A 76 -3.41 17.08 -2.51
C ASN A 76 -2.22 17.96 -2.94
N SER A 77 -2.32 19.29 -2.79
CA SER A 77 -1.21 20.21 -3.10
C SER A 77 0.00 20.01 -2.18
N GLY A 78 -0.21 19.58 -0.93
CA GLY A 78 0.83 19.38 0.06
C GLY A 78 1.71 18.16 -0.24
N PRO A 79 1.17 16.92 -0.23
CA PRO A 79 1.89 15.70 -0.57
C PRO A 79 2.56 15.77 -1.93
N THR A 80 1.95 16.42 -2.93
CA THR A 80 2.59 16.62 -4.25
C THR A 80 3.92 17.37 -4.12
N LYS A 81 3.96 18.50 -3.39
CA LYS A 81 5.21 19.24 -3.14
C LYS A 81 6.21 18.40 -2.35
N ARG A 82 5.73 17.65 -1.34
CA ARG A 82 6.58 16.77 -0.50
C ARG A 82 7.12 15.54 -1.23
N ARG A 83 6.47 15.11 -2.31
CA ARG A 83 7.03 14.09 -3.20
C ARG A 83 8.17 14.67 -4.02
N VAL A 84 7.94 15.83 -4.66
CA VAL A 84 8.93 16.49 -5.53
C VAL A 84 10.19 16.89 -4.75
N ASP A 85 10.05 17.37 -3.51
CA ASP A 85 11.19 17.79 -2.68
C ASP A 85 11.94 16.60 -2.01
N GLY A 86 11.49 15.36 -2.24
CA GLY A 86 12.10 14.15 -1.70
C GLY A 86 11.72 13.82 -0.24
N THR A 87 10.93 14.65 0.44
CA THR A 87 10.49 14.40 1.83
C THR A 87 9.78 13.06 1.97
N VAL A 88 8.87 12.74 1.03
CA VAL A 88 8.12 11.48 1.08
C VAL A 88 9.05 10.27 0.98
N LYS A 89 10.04 10.31 0.08
CA LYS A 89 11.04 9.25 -0.08
C LYS A 89 11.84 9.04 1.21
N HIS A 90 12.26 10.14 1.84
CA HIS A 90 12.98 10.07 3.12
C HIS A 90 12.13 9.43 4.23
N VAL A 91 10.85 9.82 4.33
CA VAL A 91 9.91 9.23 5.30
C VAL A 91 9.69 7.74 5.00
N PHE A 92 9.48 7.37 3.74
CA PHE A 92 9.28 5.98 3.32
C PHE A 92 10.45 5.09 3.74
N ALA A 93 11.68 5.52 3.46
CA ALA A 93 12.88 4.80 3.85
C ALA A 93 12.97 4.57 5.37
N LYS A 94 12.62 5.58 6.19
CA LYS A 94 12.60 5.44 7.66
C LYS A 94 11.66 4.33 8.15
N TYR A 95 10.58 4.06 7.42
CA TYR A 95 9.64 3.00 7.78
C TYR A 95 9.95 1.65 7.12
N GLY A 96 11.01 1.56 6.32
CA GLY A 96 11.43 0.34 5.63
C GLY A 96 10.73 0.11 4.29
N PHE A 97 10.03 1.14 3.78
CA PHE A 97 9.53 1.11 2.40
C PHE A 97 10.66 1.32 1.41
N SER A 98 10.48 0.74 0.23
CA SER A 98 11.34 0.83 -0.93
C SER A 98 10.63 1.60 -2.06
N GLU A 99 11.30 1.72 -3.20
CA GLU A 99 10.69 2.28 -4.42
C GLU A 99 9.50 1.43 -4.93
N ALA A 100 9.42 0.15 -4.55
CA ALA A 100 8.33 -0.74 -4.96
C ALA A 100 6.95 -0.33 -4.42
N GLU A 101 6.91 0.45 -3.33
CA GLU A 101 5.66 0.97 -2.75
C GLU A 101 5.32 2.39 -3.21
N VAL A 102 6.19 3.02 -3.99
CA VAL A 102 5.93 4.33 -4.55
C VAL A 102 5.02 4.17 -5.76
N ALA A 103 3.83 4.77 -5.68
CA ALA A 103 2.92 4.79 -6.82
C ALA A 103 3.56 5.51 -8.02
N PRO A 104 3.45 4.95 -9.24
CA PRO A 104 3.95 5.62 -10.45
C PRO A 104 3.37 7.03 -10.60
N GLU A 105 4.14 7.96 -11.15
CA GLU A 105 3.72 9.37 -11.27
C GLU A 105 2.54 9.56 -12.22
N ASP A 106 2.38 8.68 -13.21
CA ASP A 106 1.31 8.74 -14.21
C ASP A 106 -0.01 8.13 -13.72
N VAL A 107 -0.04 7.60 -12.49
CA VAL A 107 -1.23 6.99 -11.89
C VAL A 107 -2.02 8.02 -11.08
N THR A 108 -3.29 8.18 -11.42
CA THR A 108 -4.23 9.10 -10.77
C THR A 108 -5.51 8.39 -10.35
N ALA A 109 -6.17 8.93 -9.32
CA ALA A 109 -7.47 8.43 -8.88
C ALA A 109 -8.52 8.47 -10.01
N LYS A 110 -8.46 9.47 -10.91
CA LYS A 110 -9.37 9.58 -12.05
C LYS A 110 -9.20 8.43 -13.04
N GLN A 111 -7.96 8.02 -13.33
CA GLN A 111 -7.71 6.88 -14.23
C GLN A 111 -8.16 5.55 -13.61
N ILE A 112 -7.92 5.34 -12.31
CA ILE A 112 -8.27 4.08 -11.63
C ILE A 112 -9.78 3.98 -11.42
N CYS A 113 -10.42 5.04 -10.93
CA CYS A 113 -11.84 5.01 -10.56
C CYS A 113 -12.78 5.23 -11.77
N GLY A 114 -12.27 5.75 -12.89
CA GLY A 114 -13.04 5.97 -14.12
C GLY A 114 -14.33 6.77 -13.86
N ALA A 115 -15.47 6.22 -14.27
CA ALA A 115 -16.79 6.83 -14.11
C ALA A 115 -17.22 7.03 -12.64
N SER A 116 -16.60 6.32 -11.70
CA SER A 116 -16.87 6.42 -10.26
C SER A 116 -16.06 7.51 -9.56
N TYR A 117 -15.17 8.21 -10.28
CA TYR A 117 -14.42 9.34 -9.74
C TYR A 117 -15.34 10.54 -9.49
N ARG A 118 -15.43 10.97 -8.24
CA ARG A 118 -16.28 12.07 -7.75
C ARG A 118 -15.47 12.95 -6.81
#